data_AF-A0A1Y2N0R9-F1
#
_entry.id   AF-A0A1Y2N0R9-F1
#
_cell.length_a   1.000
_cell.length_b   1.000
_cell.length_c   1.000
_cell.angle_alpha   90.00
_cell.angle_beta   90.00
_cell.angle_gamma   90.00
#
_symmetry.space_group_name_H-M   'P 1'
#
loop_
_entity.id
_entity.type
_entity.pdbx_description
1 polymer ?
#
loop_
_entity_poly.entity_id
_entity_poly.type
_entity_poly.pdbx_seq_one_letter_code
_entity_poly.pdbx_strand_id
1 'polypeptide(L)'
;MAQGFGTTTDEMARAAGRVREVSEAVNGELGGLRSRLEATRGQWAGAAATAFTALMAEWDAEAKRLNVALADIAEQLGGTATAYQRVEDENARNVSAITSALG
;
A
#
# COMPACT_ATOMS: atom_id res chain seq x y z
N MET A 1 4.39 26.46 -18.96
CA MET A 1 4.04 26.24 -17.53
C MET A 1 4.24 24.78 -17.18
N ALA A 2 5.47 24.37 -16.84
CA ALA A 2 5.82 22.98 -16.53
C ALA A 2 6.19 22.74 -15.05
N GLN A 3 6.05 23.76 -14.20
CA GLN A 3 6.58 23.76 -12.82
C GLN A 3 5.77 22.94 -11.80
N GLY A 4 4.71 22.23 -12.23
CA GLY A 4 3.87 21.40 -11.37
C GLY A 4 4.12 19.89 -11.47
N PHE A 5 4.73 19.41 -12.56
CA PHE A 5 4.71 17.99 -12.91
C PHE A 5 5.69 17.14 -12.10
N GLY A 6 6.95 17.59 -11.94
CA GLY A 6 7.94 16.89 -11.11
C GLY A 6 7.55 16.80 -9.63
N THR A 7 6.97 17.88 -9.09
CA THR A 7 6.47 17.93 -7.71
C THR A 7 5.35 16.91 -7.47
N THR A 8 4.45 16.75 -8.43
CA THR A 8 3.31 15.82 -8.31
C THR A 8 3.77 14.36 -8.32
N THR A 9 4.77 14.01 -9.13
CA THR A 9 5.35 12.65 -9.14
C THR A 9 6.08 12.33 -7.85
N ASP A 10 6.84 13.28 -7.31
CA ASP A 10 7.55 13.12 -6.03
C ASP A 10 6.56 12.99 -4.85
N GLU A 11 5.46 13.74 -4.87
CA GLU A 11 4.35 13.61 -3.91
C GLU A 11 3.69 12.22 -3.97
N MET A 12 3.45 11.69 -5.18
CA MET A 12 2.88 10.34 -5.36
C MET A 12 3.83 9.25 -4.85
N ALA A 13 5.14 9.36 -5.12
CA ALA A 13 6.13 8.42 -4.62
C ALA A 13 6.22 8.44 -3.09
N ARG A 14 6.16 9.63 -2.48
CA ARG A 14 6.09 9.79 -1.01
C ARG A 14 4.81 9.22 -0.43
N ALA A 15 3.67 9.45 -1.08
CA ALA A 15 2.39 8.87 -0.67
C ALA A 15 2.43 7.33 -0.71
N ALA A 16 2.97 6.74 -1.78
CA ALA A 16 3.16 5.29 -1.87
C ALA A 16 4.08 4.76 -0.78
N GLY A 17 5.15 5.48 -0.45
CA GLY A 17 6.05 5.17 0.67
C GLY A 17 5.31 5.16 2.01
N ARG A 18 4.53 6.21 2.30
CA ARG A 18 3.71 6.29 3.52
C ARG A 18 2.69 5.18 3.62
N VAL A 19 2.04 4.81 2.51
CA VAL A 19 1.09 3.69 2.50
C VAL A 19 1.79 2.39 2.87
N ARG A 20 2.99 2.13 2.35
CA ARG A 20 3.78 0.94 2.76
C ARG A 20 4.13 0.96 4.23
N GLU A 21 4.59 2.08 4.77
CA GLU A 21 4.86 2.23 6.21
C GLU A 21 3.63 1.96 7.07
N VAL A 22 2.48 2.52 6.69
CA VAL A 22 1.20 2.27 7.38
C VAL A 22 0.83 0.80 7.30
N SER A 23 1.02 0.13 6.16
CA SER A 23 0.79 -1.31 6.03
C SER A 23 1.66 -2.14 6.95
N GLU A 24 2.93 -1.80 7.08
CA GLU A 24 3.86 -2.49 7.99
C GLU A 24 3.44 -2.29 9.45
N ALA A 25 3.09 -1.06 9.83
CA ALA A 25 2.61 -0.73 11.18
C ALA A 25 1.33 -1.50 11.52
N VAL A 26 0.34 -1.48 10.61
CA VAL A 26 -0.93 -2.21 10.75
C VAL A 26 -0.67 -3.71 10.90
N ASN A 27 0.21 -4.30 10.10
CA ASN A 27 0.57 -5.72 10.23
C ASN A 27 1.22 -6.04 11.58
N GLY A 28 2.06 -5.14 12.09
CA GLY A 28 2.65 -5.25 13.42
C GLY A 28 1.59 -5.24 14.52
N GLU A 29 0.63 -4.30 14.46
CA GLU A 29 -0.48 -4.24 15.41
C GLU A 29 -1.38 -5.48 15.33
N LEU A 30 -1.68 -5.93 14.10
CA LEU A 30 -2.50 -7.12 13.88
C LEU A 30 -1.84 -8.37 14.48
N GLY A 31 -0.54 -8.53 14.26
CA GLY A 31 0.25 -9.62 14.85
C GLY A 31 0.32 -9.53 16.37
N GLY A 32 0.47 -8.31 16.92
CA GLY A 32 0.48 -8.05 18.36
C GLY A 32 -0.85 -8.41 19.02
N LEU A 33 -1.98 -8.01 18.43
CA LEU A 33 -3.30 -8.35 18.96
C LEU A 33 -3.52 -9.86 18.89
N ARG A 34 -3.14 -10.51 17.77
CA ARG A 34 -3.23 -11.97 17.61
C ARG A 34 -2.47 -12.71 18.70
N SER A 35 -1.27 -12.26 19.04
CA SER A 35 -0.46 -12.87 20.11
C SER A 35 -1.13 -12.74 21.48
N ARG A 36 -1.72 -11.58 21.80
CA ARG A 36 -2.47 -11.37 23.05
C ARG A 36 -3.72 -12.26 23.12
N LEU A 37 -4.43 -12.38 22.01
CA LEU A 37 -5.60 -13.25 21.90
C LEU A 37 -5.22 -14.73 22.11
N GLU A 38 -4.17 -15.21 21.45
CA GLU A 38 -3.69 -16.58 21.64
C GLU A 38 -3.22 -16.85 23.08
N ALA A 39 -2.65 -15.87 23.77
CA ALA A 39 -2.29 -16.02 25.19
C ALA A 39 -3.52 -16.24 26.09
N THR A 40 -4.68 -15.63 25.74
CA THR A 40 -5.95 -15.85 26.45
C THR A 40 -6.66 -17.14 26.09
N ARG A 41 -6.27 -17.81 25.00
CA ARG A 41 -6.88 -19.08 24.54
C ARG A 41 -6.88 -20.16 25.61
N GLY A 42 -5.81 -20.28 26.38
CA GLY A 42 -5.68 -21.27 27.45
C GLY A 42 -6.64 -21.05 28.62
N GLN A 43 -7.26 -19.87 28.72
CA GLN A 43 -8.21 -19.53 29.79
C GLN A 43 -9.66 -19.88 29.40
N TRP A 44 -9.95 -20.14 28.13
CA TRP A 44 -11.31 -20.30 27.62
C TRP A 44 -11.57 -21.78 27.30
N ALA A 45 -12.54 -22.39 27.99
CA ALA A 45 -12.95 -23.78 27.78
C ALA A 45 -14.42 -23.88 27.34
N GLY A 46 -14.76 -24.93 26.61
CA GLY A 46 -16.12 -25.19 26.15
C GLY A 46 -16.63 -24.14 25.16
N ALA A 47 -17.80 -23.55 25.42
CA ALA A 47 -18.44 -22.58 24.52
C ALA A 47 -17.58 -21.35 24.22
N ALA A 48 -16.75 -20.91 25.17
CA ALA A 48 -15.84 -19.79 24.98
C ALA A 48 -14.73 -20.11 23.96
N ALA A 49 -14.23 -21.34 23.94
CA ALA A 49 -13.21 -21.77 22.95
C ALA A 49 -13.76 -21.77 21.52
N THR A 50 -15.03 -22.14 21.34
CA THR A 50 -15.71 -22.07 20.04
C THR A 50 -15.88 -20.62 19.58
N ALA A 51 -16.33 -19.73 20.47
CA ALA A 51 -16.45 -18.31 20.18
C ALA A 51 -15.09 -17.66 19.84
N PHE A 52 -14.03 -18.03 20.56
CA PHE A 52 -12.66 -17.60 20.24
C PHE A 52 -12.23 -18.04 18.85
N THR A 53 -12.47 -19.30 18.50
CA THR A 53 -12.08 -19.84 17.20
C THR A 53 -12.80 -19.11 16.07
N ALA A 54 -14.09 -18.80 16.24
CA ALA A 54 -14.85 -18.01 15.28
C ALA A 54 -14.29 -16.57 15.16
N LEU A 55 -14.01 -15.91 16.29
CA LEU A 55 -13.42 -14.57 16.33
C LEU A 55 -12.05 -14.54 15.64
N MET A 56 -11.20 -15.54 15.87
CA MET A 56 -9.89 -15.63 15.24
C MET A 56 -9.97 -15.85 13.73
N ALA A 57 -10.97 -16.60 13.25
CA ALA A 57 -11.20 -16.77 11.82
C ALA A 57 -11.66 -15.47 11.14
N GLU A 58 -12.54 -14.72 11.81
CA GLU A 58 -12.99 -13.40 11.33
C GLU A 58 -11.84 -12.38 11.36
N TRP A 59 -11.03 -12.41 12.41
CA TRP A 59 -9.81 -11.61 12.54
C TRP A 59 -8.83 -11.85 11.38
N ASP A 60 -8.50 -13.11 11.08
CA ASP A 60 -7.60 -13.45 9.98
C ASP A 60 -8.18 -13.01 8.62
N ALA A 61 -9.50 -13.08 8.45
CA ALA A 61 -10.18 -12.62 7.24
C ALA A 61 -10.09 -11.09 7.06
N GLU A 62 -10.35 -10.33 8.12
CA GLU A 62 -10.26 -8.86 8.11
C GLU A 62 -8.82 -8.36 7.96
N ALA A 63 -7.87 -9.01 8.64
CA ALA A 63 -6.44 -8.75 8.48
C ALA A 63 -6.00 -8.95 7.01
N LYS A 64 -6.50 -9.99 6.34
CA LYS A 64 -6.22 -10.24 4.94
C LYS A 64 -6.86 -9.20 4.03
N ARG A 65 -8.12 -8.81 4.27
CA ARG A 65 -8.80 -7.74 3.52
C ARG A 65 -8.04 -6.42 3.61
N LEU A 66 -7.61 -6.05 4.82
CA LEU A 66 -6.87 -4.82 5.05
C LEU A 66 -5.55 -4.82 4.29
N ASN A 67 -4.82 -5.92 4.33
CA ASN A 67 -3.58 -6.08 3.56
C ASN A 67 -3.79 -5.95 2.05
N VAL A 68 -4.83 -6.57 1.51
CA VAL A 68 -5.16 -6.46 0.09
C VAL A 68 -5.50 -5.02 -0.28
N ALA A 69 -6.37 -4.36 0.48
CA ALA A 69 -6.75 -2.96 0.22
C ALA A 69 -5.53 -2.02 0.25
N LEU A 70 -4.62 -2.22 1.21
CA LEU A 70 -3.41 -1.42 1.32
C LEU A 70 -2.41 -1.70 0.19
N ALA A 71 -2.30 -2.95 -0.26
CA ALA A 71 -1.50 -3.31 -1.43
C ALA A 71 -2.07 -2.68 -2.71
N ASP A 72 -3.39 -2.71 -2.90
CA ASP A 72 -4.08 -2.09 -4.03
C ASP A 72 -3.83 -0.57 -4.05
N ILE A 73 -3.91 0.10 -2.88
CA ILE A 73 -3.61 1.54 -2.78
C ILE A 73 -2.15 1.81 -3.15
N ALA A 74 -1.21 1.00 -2.66
CA ALA A 74 0.21 1.14 -2.98
C ALA A 74 0.49 0.92 -4.48
N GLU A 75 -0.18 -0.06 -5.10
CA GLU A 75 -0.08 -0.34 -6.53
C GLU A 75 -0.68 0.79 -7.36
N GLN A 76 -1.86 1.30 -7.01
CA GLN A 76 -2.47 2.44 -7.71
C GLN A 76 -1.56 3.67 -7.68
N LEU A 77 -0.95 3.97 -6.54
CA LEU A 77 0.00 5.09 -6.40
C LEU A 77 1.31 4.84 -7.18
N GLY A 78 1.84 3.62 -7.16
CA GLY A 78 3.09 3.26 -7.85
C GLY A 78 2.96 3.10 -9.37
N GLY A 79 1.86 2.51 -9.83
CA GLY A 79 1.51 2.38 -11.25
C GLY A 79 1.30 3.74 -11.91
N THR A 80 0.72 4.68 -11.17
CA THR A 80 0.62 6.08 -11.59
C THR A 80 2.02 6.68 -11.76
N ALA A 81 2.91 6.60 -10.76
CA ALA A 81 4.28 7.13 -10.89
C ALA A 81 5.06 6.58 -12.10
N THR A 82 4.93 5.26 -12.39
CA THR A 82 5.63 4.61 -13.51
C THR A 82 5.06 5.01 -14.86
N ALA A 83 3.73 5.08 -14.98
CA ALA A 83 3.06 5.55 -16.20
C ALA A 83 3.44 7.00 -16.51
N TYR A 84 3.54 7.84 -15.47
CA TYR A 84 3.94 9.23 -15.60
C TYR A 84 5.41 9.39 -16.04
N GLN A 85 6.36 8.65 -15.46
CA GLN A 85 7.76 8.65 -15.92
C GLN A 85 7.89 8.31 -17.40
N ARG A 86 7.12 7.34 -17.88
CA ARG A 86 7.14 6.94 -19.30
C ARG A 86 6.68 8.08 -20.21
N VAL A 87 5.61 8.79 -19.85
CA VAL A 87 5.10 9.93 -20.61
C VAL A 87 6.11 11.08 -20.64
N GLU A 88 6.81 11.32 -19.54
CA GLU A 88 7.85 12.35 -19.45
C GLU A 88 9.04 12.03 -20.37
N ASP A 89 9.51 10.78 -20.34
CA ASP A 89 10.58 10.30 -21.22
C ASP A 89 10.20 10.40 -22.70
N GLU A 90 8.95 10.09 -23.04
CA GLU A 90 8.42 10.19 -24.41
C GLU A 90 8.33 11.66 -24.87
N ASN A 91 7.84 12.56 -24.02
CA ASN A 91 7.79 13.99 -24.32
C ASN A 91 9.18 14.61 -24.44
N ALA A 92 10.12 14.25 -23.56
CA ALA A 92 11.51 14.74 -23.62
C ALA A 92 12.19 14.32 -24.93
N ARG A 93 11.97 13.08 -25.39
CA ARG A 93 12.45 12.59 -26.69
C ARG A 93 11.83 13.37 -27.85
N ASN A 94 10.53 13.62 -27.82
CA ASN A 94 9.83 14.37 -28.87
C ASN A 94 10.34 15.82 -28.97
N VAL A 95 10.52 16.50 -27.83
CA VAL A 95 11.07 17.86 -27.80
C VAL A 95 12.51 17.87 -28.32
N SER A 96 13.34 16.92 -27.92
CA SER A 96 14.73 16.80 -28.38
C SER A 96 14.80 16.57 -29.90
N ALA A 97 13.89 15.76 -30.45
CA ALA A 97 13.77 15.50 -31.88
C ALA A 97 13.35 16.76 -32.66
N ILE A 98 12.37 17.51 -32.17
CA ILE A 98 11.94 18.78 -32.77
C ILE A 98 13.07 19.81 -32.73
N THR A 99 13.75 19.93 -31.59
CA THR A 99 14.85 20.89 -31.42
C THR A 99 16.01 20.59 -32.37
N SER A 100 16.30 19.30 -32.61
CA SER A 100 17.31 18.84 -33.57
C SER A 100 16.91 19.05 -35.03
N ALA A 101 15.61 19.15 -35.33
CA ALA A 101 15.09 19.37 -36.68
C ALA A 101 14.97 20.85 -37.05
N LEU A 102 15.00 21.75 -36.06
CA LEU A 102 14.86 23.20 -36.23
C LEU A 102 16.21 23.96 -36.11
N GLY A 103 17.29 23.26 -35.74
CA GLY A 103 18.66 23.77 -35.75
C GLY A 103 19.46 23.16 -36.90
#